data_AF-A0A212EKJ8-F1
#
_entry.id   AF-A0A212EKJ8-F1
#
_cell.length_a   1.000
_cell.length_b   1.000
_cell.length_c   1.000
_cell.angle_alpha   90.00
_cell.angle_beta   90.00
_cell.angle_gamma   90.00
#
_symmetry.space_group_name_H-M   'P 1'
#
loop_
_entity.id
_entity.type
_entity.pdbx_description
1 polymer ?
#
loop_
_entity_poly.entity_id
_entity_poly.type
_entity_poly.pdbx_seq_one_letter_code
_entity_poly.pdbx_strand_id
1 'polypeptide(L)'
;MDKGGDSELQDFLIAEKQKAQFNAQIHEFNDFCWDKCVDKPGAKLDSRTETCISNCVERFIDVSLLITNRFAQMLEKGGGMQ
;
A
#
# COMPACT_ATOMS: atom_id res chain seq x y z
N MET A 1 -6.36 35.04 19.23
CA MET A 1 -6.64 33.97 18.25
C MET A 1 -5.31 33.35 17.90
N ASP A 2 -5.03 32.21 18.49
CA ASP A 2 -3.78 31.47 18.36
C ASP A 2 -3.71 30.84 16.96
N LYS A 3 -2.86 31.39 16.09
CA LYS A 3 -2.61 30.85 14.75
C LYS A 3 -1.45 29.85 14.74
N GLY A 4 -0.78 29.64 15.87
CA GLY A 4 0.34 28.71 16.00
C GLY A 4 -0.11 27.27 16.22
N GLY A 5 -1.09 27.05 17.10
CA GLY A 5 -1.62 25.72 17.40
C GLY A 5 -2.29 25.02 16.21
N ASP A 6 -2.93 25.78 15.31
CA ASP A 6 -3.64 25.21 14.16
C ASP A 6 -2.69 24.60 13.11
N SER A 7 -1.50 25.18 12.90
CA SER A 7 -0.51 24.69 11.94
C SER A 7 0.20 23.43 12.44
N GLU A 8 0.62 23.42 13.71
CA GLU A 8 1.25 22.25 14.33
C GLU A 8 0.28 21.06 14.41
N LEU A 9 -0.99 21.33 14.74
CA LEU A 9 -2.03 20.32 14.71
C LEU A 9 -2.27 19.79 13.28
N GLN A 10 -2.25 20.66 12.28
CA GLN A 10 -2.40 20.25 10.88
C GLN A 10 -1.26 19.32 10.44
N ASP A 11 -0.01 19.66 10.77
CA ASP A 11 1.16 18.83 10.45
C ASP A 11 1.09 17.47 11.15
N PHE A 12 0.72 17.48 12.43
CA PHE A 12 0.49 16.25 13.19
C PHE A 12 -0.60 15.37 12.56
N LEU A 13 -1.73 15.96 12.18
CA LEU A 13 -2.83 15.23 11.54
C LEU A 13 -2.42 14.61 10.20
N ILE A 14 -1.63 15.31 9.39
CA ILE A 14 -1.11 14.78 8.13
C ILE A 14 -0.21 13.57 8.38
N ALA A 15 0.72 13.67 9.33
CA ALA A 15 1.64 12.59 9.68
C ALA A 15 0.88 11.35 10.21
N GLU A 16 -0.07 11.53 11.11
CA GLU A 16 -0.87 10.42 11.64
C GLU A 16 -1.78 9.79 10.58
N LYS A 17 -2.34 10.60 9.67
CA LYS A 17 -3.11 10.08 8.54
C LYS A 17 -2.26 9.21 7.62
N GLN A 18 -1.03 9.63 7.30
CA GLN A 18 -0.11 8.84 6.47
C GLN A 18 0.23 7.50 7.16
N LYS A 19 0.51 7.51 8.47
CA LYS A 19 0.73 6.28 9.23
C LYS A 19 -0.48 5.36 9.20
N ALA A 20 -1.69 5.90 9.40
CA ALA A 20 -2.91 5.11 9.38
C ALA A 20 -3.14 4.46 8.00
N GLN A 21 -2.93 5.21 6.92
CA GLN A 21 -3.03 4.69 5.55
C GLN A 21 -1.99 3.59 5.27
N PHE A 22 -0.76 3.78 5.72
CA PHE A 22 0.30 2.77 5.57
C PHE A 22 -0.04 1.49 6.34
N ASN A 23 -0.52 1.60 7.58
CA ASN A 23 -0.96 0.43 8.35
C ASN A 23 -2.14 -0.29 7.69
N ALA A 24 -3.11 0.44 7.13
CA ALA A 24 -4.21 -0.16 6.38
C ALA A 24 -3.71 -0.98 5.18
N GLN A 25 -2.71 -0.47 4.47
CA GLN A 25 -2.09 -1.20 3.36
C GLN A 25 -1.30 -2.43 3.83
N ILE A 26 -0.62 -2.37 4.98
CA ILE A 26 -0.01 -3.57 5.60
C ILE A 26 -1.08 -4.63 5.90
N HIS A 27 -2.24 -4.23 6.44
CA HIS A 27 -3.32 -5.18 6.71
C HIS A 27 -3.86 -5.81 5.43
N GLU A 28 -4.04 -5.03 4.35
CA GLU A 28 -4.43 -5.56 3.05
C GLU A 28 -3.41 -6.58 2.51
N PHE A 29 -2.12 -6.28 2.62
CA PHE A 29 -1.05 -7.20 2.21
C PHE A 29 -1.03 -8.48 3.06
N ASN A 30 -1.26 -8.36 4.37
CA ASN A 30 -1.35 -9.52 5.24
C ASN A 30 -2.48 -10.43 4.79
N ASP A 31 -3.69 -9.91 4.60
CA ASP A 31 -4.85 -10.72 4.21
C ASP A 31 -4.61 -11.36 2.83
N PHE A 32 -4.21 -10.57 1.84
CA PHE A 32 -4.00 -11.06 0.47
C PHE A 32 -2.86 -12.08 0.37
N CYS A 33 -1.69 -11.77 0.93
CA CYS A 33 -0.53 -12.65 0.82
C CYS A 33 -0.63 -13.87 1.74
N TRP A 34 -1.37 -13.78 2.85
CA TRP A 34 -1.69 -14.94 3.67
C TRP A 34 -2.43 -16.00 2.86
N ASP A 35 -3.53 -15.62 2.21
CA ASP A 35 -4.34 -16.52 1.38
C ASP A 35 -3.57 -17.13 0.19
N LYS A 36 -2.55 -16.43 -0.32
CA LYS A 36 -1.72 -16.90 -1.44
C LYS A 36 -0.56 -17.79 -1.03
N CYS A 37 0.06 -17.52 0.11
CA CYS A 37 1.34 -18.11 0.47
C CYS A 37 1.26 -19.11 1.62
N VAL A 38 0.24 -19.04 2.47
CA VAL A 38 0.15 -19.86 3.69
C VAL A 38 -0.91 -20.94 3.52
N ASP A 39 -0.47 -22.14 3.14
CA ASP A 39 -1.36 -23.33 3.04
C ASP A 39 -1.63 -23.95 4.42
N LYS A 40 -0.58 -24.21 5.20
CA LYS A 40 -0.67 -24.83 6.53
C LYS A 40 0.04 -23.98 7.58
N PRO A 41 -0.69 -23.38 8.53
CA PRO A 41 -0.09 -22.63 9.61
C PRO A 41 0.81 -23.52 10.47
N GLY A 42 2.05 -23.10 10.66
CA GLY A 42 3.02 -23.73 11.55
C GLY A 42 3.43 -22.80 12.69
N ALA A 43 4.19 -23.32 13.66
CA ALA A 43 4.75 -22.51 14.74
C ALA A 43 5.77 -21.45 14.26
N LYS A 44 6.29 -21.61 13.04
CA LYS A 44 7.19 -20.70 12.34
C LYS A 44 6.87 -20.74 10.86
N LEU A 45 7.17 -19.66 10.14
CA LEU A 45 7.18 -19.66 8.69
C LEU A 45 8.39 -20.48 8.22
N ASP A 46 8.18 -21.37 7.26
CA ASP A 46 9.29 -22.03 6.59
C ASP A 46 9.88 -21.09 5.51
N SER A 47 11.09 -21.40 5.05
CA SER A 47 11.81 -20.55 4.09
C SER A 47 11.05 -20.36 2.78
N ARG A 48 10.23 -21.33 2.37
CA ARG A 48 9.38 -21.24 1.19
C ARG A 48 8.28 -20.22 1.40
N THR A 49 7.62 -20.26 2.55
CA THR A 49 6.53 -19.34 2.91
C THR A 49 7.05 -17.92 3.08
N GLU A 50 8.19 -17.74 3.74
CA GLU A 50 8.85 -16.43 3.86
C GLU A 50 9.17 -15.84 2.47
N THR A 51 9.80 -16.64 1.60
CA THR A 51 10.11 -16.23 0.22
C THR A 51 8.84 -15.91 -0.57
N CYS A 52 7.77 -16.68 -0.40
CA CYS A 52 6.50 -16.42 -1.06
C CYS A 52 5.90 -15.08 -0.62
N ILE A 53 5.85 -14.81 0.68
CA ILE A 53 5.27 -13.57 1.22
C ILE A 53 6.06 -12.35 0.72
N SER A 54 7.40 -12.38 0.77
CA SER A 54 8.24 -11.29 0.25
C SER A 54 7.96 -11.02 -1.23
N ASN A 55 7.93 -12.08 -2.05
CA ASN A 55 7.59 -11.94 -3.46
C ASN A 55 6.15 -11.44 -3.65
N CYS A 56 5.19 -11.92 -2.86
CA CYS A 56 3.79 -11.52 -3.00
C CYS A 56 3.61 -10.01 -2.81
N VAL A 57 4.20 -9.45 -1.74
CA VAL A 57 4.13 -8.02 -1.46
C VAL A 57 4.85 -7.21 -2.54
N GLU A 58 6.07 -7.58 -2.91
CA GLU A 58 6.83 -6.91 -3.99
C GLU A 58 6.05 -6.88 -5.31
N ARG A 59 5.49 -8.03 -5.71
CA ARG A 59 4.72 -8.15 -6.96
C ARG A 59 3.42 -7.36 -6.92
N PHE A 60 2.75 -7.30 -5.77
CA PHE A 60 1.54 -6.49 -5.64
C PHE A 60 1.84 -5.01 -5.85
N ILE A 61 2.92 -4.51 -5.23
CA ILE A 61 3.34 -3.11 -5.37
C ILE A 61 3.75 -2.82 -6.82
N ASP A 62 4.58 -3.66 -7.43
CA ASP A 62 5.03 -3.51 -8.82
C ASP A 62 3.86 -3.42 -9.80
N VAL A 63 2.91 -4.35 -9.68
CA VAL A 63 1.74 -4.42 -10.57
C VAL A 63 0.80 -3.24 -10.32
N SER A 64 0.58 -2.85 -9.06
CA SER A 64 -0.25 -1.68 -8.72
C SER A 64 0.33 -0.39 -9.31
N LEU A 65 1.65 -0.20 -9.23
CA LEU A 65 2.34 0.94 -9.83
C LEU A 65 2.26 0.91 -11.36
N LEU A 66 2.50 -0.26 -11.96
CA LEU A 66 2.39 -0.44 -13.42
C LEU A 66 0.99 -0.07 -13.94
N ILE A 67 -0.04 -0.59 -13.28
CA ILE A 67 -1.44 -0.33 -13.63
C ILE A 67 -1.75 1.16 -13.47
N THR A 68 -1.42 1.74 -12.31
CA THR A 68 -1.67 3.17 -12.03
C THR A 68 -1.00 4.08 -13.04
N ASN A 69 0.28 3.83 -13.36
CA ASN A 69 1.02 4.60 -14.35
C ASN A 69 0.42 4.46 -15.75
N ARG A 70 -0.01 3.25 -16.13
CA ARG A 70 -0.68 3.03 -17.41
C ARG A 70 -1.99 3.80 -17.50
N PHE A 71 -2.80 3.78 -16.43
CA PHE A 71 -4.03 4.55 -16.37
C PHE A 71 -3.78 6.06 -16.45
N ALA A 72 -2.80 6.58 -15.71
CA ALA A 72 -2.43 7.99 -15.77
C ALA A 72 -2.05 8.42 -17.20
N GLN A 73 -1.20 7.64 -17.87
CA GLN A 73 -0.81 7.90 -19.27
C GLN A 73 -2.00 7.86 -20.25
N MET A 74 -2.99 6.99 -20.00
CA MET A 74 -4.19 6.93 -20.84
C MET A 74 -5.09 8.15 -20.63
N LEU A 75 -5.21 8.65 -19.40
CA LEU A 75 -5.96 9.88 -19.11
C LEU A 75 -5.31 11.11 -19.74
N GLU A 76 -3.98 11.23 -19.66
CA GLU A 76 -3.23 12.32 -20.31
C GLU A 76 -3.41 12.32 -21.84
N LYS A 77 -3.43 11.14 -22.47
CA LYS A 77 -3.61 11.00 -23.92
C LYS A 77 -5.08 11.10 -24.35
N GLY A 78 -6.01 10.71 -23.47
CA GLY A 78 -7.46 10.74 -23.70
C GLY A 78 -8.09 12.11 -23.49
N GLY A 79 -7.43 13.03 -22.79
CA GLY A 79 -7.83 14.43 -22.62
C GLY A 79 -7.76 15.28 -23.90
N GLY A 80 -7.54 14.67 -25.06
CA GLY A 80 -7.60 15.27 -26.39
C GLY A 80 -8.91 14.99 -27.17
N MET A 81 -9.96 14.49 -26.52
CA MET A 81 -11.31 14.39 -27.12
C MET A 81 -12.35 15.05 -26.22
N GLN A 82 -12.52 16.37 -26.47
CA GLN A 82 -13.57 17.30 -26.02
C GLN A 82 -13.63 17.67 -24.54
#